data_AF-A0AAU1JG20-F1
#
_entry.id   AF-A0AAU1JG20-F1
#
_cell.length_a   1.000
_cell.length_b   1.000
_cell.length_c   1.000
_cell.angle_alpha   90.00
_cell.angle_beta   90.00
_cell.angle_gamma   90.00
#
_symmetry.space_group_name_H-M   'P 1'
#
loop_
_entity.id
_entity.type
_entity.pdbx_description
1 polymer ?
#
loop_
_entity_poly.entity_id
_entity_poly.type
_entity_poly.pdbx_seq_one_letter_code
_entity_poly.pdbx_strand_id
1 'polypeptide(L)'
;MTMQSAVRRRRAVAAAGAVSAGLLVLSACDKPTPISTITVGRNSVHTEATCYNDGDAVKTADLPKCLKASTSISVDPDDTVRFGVDPKIADNGWTILMNGQPLTDSSKKTYRTIPGSVFFNTQYGATGNSTVVSIKEGDKTVKGLWSFKFKKDS
;
A
#
# COMPACT_ATOMS: atom_id res chain seq x y z
N MET A 1 -23.06 -8.89 -84.47
CA MET A 1 -21.63 -8.59 -84.25
C MET A 1 -21.14 -9.39 -83.07
N THR A 2 -20.26 -10.36 -83.32
CA THR A 2 -19.50 -11.09 -82.30
C THR A 2 -18.05 -11.11 -82.78
N MET A 3 -17.12 -10.55 -82.01
CA MET A 3 -15.71 -10.96 -81.98
C MET A 3 -15.11 -10.62 -80.62
N GLN A 4 -14.43 -11.62 -80.07
CA GLN A 4 -13.72 -11.62 -78.81
C GLN A 4 -12.42 -10.81 -78.90
N SER A 5 -11.92 -10.29 -77.77
CA SER A 5 -10.49 -10.01 -77.57
C SER A 5 -10.16 -10.02 -76.08
N ALA A 6 -9.07 -10.70 -75.75
CA ALA A 6 -8.72 -11.18 -74.42
C ALA A 6 -7.73 -10.26 -73.65
N VAL A 7 -7.51 -10.65 -72.39
CA VAL A 7 -6.35 -10.37 -71.52
C VAL A 7 -6.36 -9.08 -70.71
N ARG A 8 -6.54 -9.17 -69.38
CA ARG A 8 -5.41 -8.96 -68.43
C ARG A 8 -5.70 -9.48 -67.02
N ARG A 9 -4.94 -10.50 -66.66
CA ARG A 9 -4.64 -10.96 -65.29
C ARG A 9 -4.18 -9.77 -64.43
N ARG A 10 -4.78 -9.56 -63.26
CA ARG A 10 -4.08 -9.12 -62.05
C ARG A 10 -4.68 -9.84 -60.84
N ARG A 11 -3.88 -10.75 -60.29
CA ARG A 11 -4.10 -11.44 -59.02
C ARG A 11 -4.08 -10.38 -57.92
N ALA A 12 -5.22 -10.10 -57.31
CA ALA A 12 -5.24 -9.40 -56.03
C ALA A 12 -5.07 -10.47 -54.94
N VAL A 13 -3.85 -10.60 -54.43
CA VAL A 13 -3.55 -11.42 -53.27
C VAL A 13 -4.21 -10.75 -52.08
N ALA A 14 -5.31 -11.32 -51.59
CA ALA A 14 -5.87 -10.95 -50.31
C ALA A 14 -4.88 -11.41 -49.22
N ALA A 15 -4.06 -10.50 -48.72
CA ALA A 15 -3.27 -10.73 -47.53
C ALA A 15 -4.25 -10.84 -46.35
N ALA A 16 -4.60 -12.06 -45.97
CA ALA A 16 -5.29 -12.33 -44.72
C ALA A 16 -4.31 -11.99 -43.58
N GLY A 17 -4.42 -10.79 -43.04
CA GLY A 17 -3.70 -10.37 -41.85
C GLY A 17 -4.20 -11.17 -40.65
N ALA A 18 -3.43 -12.17 -40.23
CA ALA A 18 -3.63 -12.82 -38.95
C ALA A 18 -3.25 -11.81 -37.86
N VAL A 19 -4.24 -11.13 -37.28
CA VAL A 19 -4.05 -10.36 -36.05
C VAL A 19 -3.88 -11.37 -34.92
N SER A 20 -2.63 -11.73 -34.66
CA SER A 20 -2.26 -12.47 -33.46
C SER A 20 -2.57 -11.57 -32.26
N ALA A 21 -3.75 -11.74 -31.65
CA ALA A 21 -4.00 -11.24 -30.31
C ALA A 21 -3.05 -12.02 -29.38
N GLY A 22 -1.85 -11.49 -29.20
CA GLY A 22 -0.93 -11.96 -28.17
C GLY A 22 -1.62 -11.75 -26.83
N LEU A 23 -2.25 -12.80 -26.30
CA LEU A 23 -2.53 -12.88 -24.89
C LEU A 23 -1.16 -12.89 -24.19
N LEU A 24 -0.65 -11.70 -23.92
CA LEU A 24 0.33 -11.50 -22.87
C LEU A 24 -0.40 -11.83 -21.58
N VAL A 25 -0.33 -13.11 -21.20
CA VAL A 25 -0.49 -13.47 -19.80
C VAL A 25 0.69 -12.80 -19.09
N LEU A 26 0.48 -11.60 -18.57
CA LEU A 26 1.33 -11.05 -17.52
C LEU A 26 1.15 -11.95 -16.28
N SER A 27 1.78 -13.12 -16.27
CA SER A 27 1.88 -13.98 -15.08
C SER A 27 2.96 -13.50 -14.10
N ALA A 28 3.33 -12.22 -14.18
CA ALA A 28 4.02 -11.49 -13.13
C ALA A 28 3.14 -10.29 -12.69
N CYS A 29 1.84 -10.52 -12.50
CA CYS A 29 1.04 -9.68 -11.63
C CYS A 29 1.29 -10.19 -10.20
N ASP A 30 2.45 -9.86 -9.63
CA ASP A 30 2.58 -9.90 -8.17
C ASP A 30 1.39 -9.12 -7.62
N LYS A 31 0.56 -9.76 -6.79
CA LYS A 31 -0.64 -9.13 -6.24
C LYS A 31 -0.19 -7.82 -5.57
N PRO A 32 -0.77 -6.66 -5.91
CA PRO A 32 -0.29 -5.40 -5.37
C PRO A 32 -0.37 -5.46 -3.84
N THR A 33 0.75 -5.16 -3.20
CA THR A 33 0.83 -5.04 -1.75
C THR A 33 -0.19 -3.99 -1.31
N PRO A 34 -1.02 -4.28 -0.30
CA PRO A 34 -2.01 -3.30 0.13
C PRO A 34 -1.33 -2.02 0.62
N ILE A 35 -2.00 -0.88 0.39
CA ILE A 35 -1.44 0.44 0.69
C ILE A 35 -2.07 0.96 1.98
N SER A 36 -1.27 1.60 2.82
CA SER A 36 -1.79 2.40 3.93
C SER A 36 -1.51 3.88 3.71
N THR A 37 -2.44 4.71 4.18
CA THR A 37 -2.42 6.16 3.99
C THR A 37 -2.39 6.86 5.34
N ILE A 38 -1.48 7.83 5.47
CA ILE A 38 -1.45 8.76 6.60
C ILE A 38 -1.76 10.15 6.07
N THR A 39 -2.70 10.83 6.71
CA THR A 39 -3.06 12.22 6.40
C THR A 39 -2.93 13.10 7.64
N VAL A 40 -2.27 14.25 7.48
CA VAL A 40 -2.08 15.27 8.52
C VAL A 40 -2.44 16.61 7.89
N GLY A 41 -3.50 17.26 8.41
CA GLY A 41 -4.05 18.46 7.80
C GLY A 41 -4.42 18.21 6.32
N ARG A 42 -3.67 18.83 5.40
CA ARG A 42 -3.80 18.68 3.94
C ARG A 42 -2.74 17.77 3.30
N ASN A 43 -1.72 17.36 4.07
CA ASN A 43 -0.64 16.53 3.58
C ASN A 43 -1.00 15.06 3.74
N SER A 44 -0.68 14.24 2.73
CA SER A 44 -0.85 12.79 2.81
C SER A 44 0.38 12.07 2.30
N VAL A 45 0.70 10.94 2.92
CA VAL A 45 1.71 10.00 2.42
C VAL A 45 1.11 8.61 2.38
N HIS A 46 1.58 7.83 1.42
CA HIS A 46 1.16 6.45 1.21
C HIS A 46 2.41 5.57 1.23
N THR A 47 2.28 4.35 1.76
CA THR A 47 3.33 3.35 1.64
C THR A 47 2.73 1.98 1.42
N GLU A 48 3.46 1.17 0.64
CA GLU A 48 3.27 -0.27 0.63
C GLU A 48 3.77 -0.88 1.94
N ALA A 49 3.36 -2.11 2.21
CA ALA A 49 3.77 -2.81 3.42
C ALA A 49 5.28 -3.02 3.42
N THR A 50 5.92 -2.69 4.54
CA THR A 50 7.33 -3.00 4.77
C THR A 50 7.55 -4.51 4.86
N CYS A 51 6.56 -5.23 5.41
CA CYS A 51 6.47 -6.68 5.35
C CYS A 51 5.03 -7.08 5.12
N TYR A 52 4.80 -7.96 4.16
CA TYR A 52 3.52 -8.56 3.85
C TYR A 52 3.76 -9.91 3.20
N ASN A 53 2.95 -10.90 3.57
CA ASN A 53 3.08 -12.25 3.05
C ASN A 53 1.78 -12.65 2.33
N ASP A 54 1.32 -11.83 1.39
CA ASP A 54 0.10 -12.08 0.61
C ASP A 54 -1.20 -12.34 1.40
N GLY A 55 -1.24 -11.88 2.66
CA GLY A 55 -2.34 -12.08 3.60
C GLY A 55 -2.15 -13.27 4.55
N ASP A 56 -1.07 -14.04 4.36
CA ASP A 56 -0.60 -15.06 5.29
C ASP A 56 0.22 -14.45 6.43
N ALA A 57 0.55 -15.28 7.43
CA ALA A 57 1.33 -14.84 8.58
C ALA A 57 2.77 -14.47 8.17
N VAL A 58 3.23 -13.30 8.60
CA VAL A 58 4.63 -12.90 8.61
C VAL A 58 5.31 -13.59 9.79
N LYS A 59 6.48 -14.19 9.55
CA LYS A 59 7.26 -14.87 10.59
C LYS A 59 7.65 -13.87 11.69
N THR A 60 7.42 -14.24 12.94
CA THR A 60 7.72 -13.39 14.11
C THR A 60 9.18 -12.93 14.13
N ALA A 61 10.11 -13.79 13.71
CA ALA A 61 11.54 -13.48 13.65
C ALA A 61 11.90 -12.37 12.65
N ASP A 62 11.05 -12.10 11.67
CA ASP A 62 11.29 -11.07 10.65
C ASP A 62 10.64 -9.73 11.01
N LEU A 63 9.65 -9.71 11.92
CA LEU A 63 8.93 -8.50 12.34
C LEU A 63 9.84 -7.34 12.77
N PRO A 64 10.94 -7.54 13.51
CA PRO A 64 11.84 -6.43 13.88
C PRO A 64 12.47 -5.74 12.67
N LYS A 65 12.69 -6.46 11.56
CA LYS A 65 13.25 -5.89 10.32
C LYS A 65 12.24 -5.00 9.60
N CYS A 66 10.95 -5.25 9.82
CA CYS A 66 9.82 -4.54 9.22
C CYS A 66 9.52 -3.19 9.89
N LEU A 67 10.03 -2.94 11.11
CA LEU A 67 9.86 -1.69 11.85
C LEU A 67 10.80 -0.57 11.35
N LYS A 68 11.03 -0.52 10.04
CA LYS A 68 11.87 0.49 9.39
C LYS A 68 11.01 1.31 8.44
N ALA A 69 10.94 2.61 8.71
CA ALA A 69 10.19 3.54 7.88
C ALA A 69 11.10 4.18 6.82
N SER A 70 10.74 4.01 5.55
CA SER A 70 11.32 4.73 4.40
C SER A 70 10.61 6.07 4.13
N THR A 71 9.31 6.12 4.42
CA THR A 71 8.45 7.30 4.17
C THR A 71 8.29 8.13 5.43
N SER A 72 8.38 9.46 5.31
CA SER A 72 8.21 10.39 6.43
C SER A 72 7.14 11.44 6.18
N ILE A 73 6.49 11.89 7.25
CA ILE A 73 5.53 13.00 7.25
C ILE A 73 5.77 13.90 8.47
N SER A 74 5.61 15.21 8.29
CA SER A 74 5.63 16.18 9.39
C SER A 74 4.27 16.21 10.08
N VAL A 75 4.29 16.28 11.41
CA VAL A 75 3.11 16.28 12.27
C VAL A 75 3.21 17.42 13.26
N ASP A 76 2.34 18.40 13.11
CA ASP A 76 2.10 19.41 14.14
C ASP A 76 1.40 18.74 15.34
N PRO A 77 1.87 18.92 16.59
CA PRO A 77 1.22 18.38 17.78
C PRO A 77 -0.25 18.80 17.97
N ASP A 78 -0.64 19.97 17.44
CA ASP A 78 -2.00 20.52 17.55
C ASP A 78 -2.93 20.00 16.44
N ASP A 79 -2.38 19.32 15.43
CA ASP A 79 -3.13 18.68 14.36
C ASP A 79 -3.68 17.29 14.75
N THR A 80 -4.56 16.76 13.90
CA THR A 80 -5.02 15.36 13.97
C THR A 80 -4.39 14.52 12.87
N VAL A 81 -3.88 13.35 13.23
CA VAL A 81 -3.36 12.37 12.27
C VAL A 81 -4.45 11.35 11.94
N ARG A 82 -4.77 11.21 10.66
CA ARG A 82 -5.72 10.22 10.14
C ARG A 82 -4.96 9.05 9.53
N PHE A 83 -5.30 7.85 9.99
CA PHE A 83 -4.80 6.58 9.51
C PHE A 83 -5.90 5.95 8.67
N GLY A 84 -5.59 5.61 7.42
CA GLY A 84 -6.48 4.91 6.50
C GLY A 84 -5.86 3.60 6.05
N VAL A 85 -6.67 2.55 6.01
CA VAL A 85 -6.29 1.22 5.52
C VAL A 85 -7.35 0.69 4.56
N ASP A 86 -6.92 -0.19 3.65
CA ASP A 86 -7.84 -0.91 2.77
C ASP A 86 -8.85 -1.75 3.58
N PRO A 87 -10.10 -1.93 3.08
CA PRO A 87 -11.12 -2.74 3.76
C PRO A 87 -10.65 -4.16 4.12
N LYS A 88 -9.82 -4.78 3.28
CA LYS A 88 -9.27 -6.11 3.55
C LYS A 88 -8.38 -6.15 4.80
N ILE A 89 -7.58 -5.10 5.03
CA ILE A 89 -6.78 -4.94 6.25
C ILE A 89 -7.73 -4.74 7.44
N ALA A 90 -8.77 -3.91 7.27
CA ALA A 90 -9.76 -3.64 8.31
C ALA A 90 -10.50 -4.90 8.75
N ASP A 91 -10.88 -5.79 7.83
CA ASP A 91 -11.56 -7.06 8.15
C ASP A 91 -10.72 -7.99 9.03
N ASN A 92 -9.40 -8.02 8.79
CA ASN A 92 -8.40 -8.75 9.58
C ASN A 92 -8.15 -8.12 10.95
N GLY A 93 -8.58 -6.88 11.15
CA GLY A 93 -8.25 -6.06 12.32
C GLY A 93 -6.84 -5.49 12.21
N TRP A 94 -6.64 -4.29 12.76
CA TRP A 94 -5.33 -3.65 12.76
C TRP A 94 -5.13 -2.75 13.97
N THR A 95 -3.86 -2.57 14.31
CA THR A 95 -3.42 -1.81 15.47
C THR A 95 -2.37 -0.78 15.05
N ILE A 96 -2.40 0.40 15.66
CA ILE A 96 -1.32 1.38 15.52
C ILE A 96 -0.25 1.05 16.56
N LEU A 97 0.99 0.94 16.11
CA LEU A 97 2.18 0.79 16.94
C LEU A 97 2.95 2.12 16.94
N MET A 98 3.51 2.48 18.09
CA MET A 98 4.51 3.53 18.20
C MET A 98 5.80 2.93 18.75
N ASN A 99 6.91 3.11 18.03
CA ASN A 99 8.21 2.52 18.34
C ASN A 99 8.11 0.99 18.58
N GLY A 100 7.24 0.31 17.82
CA GLY A 100 7.01 -1.14 17.91
C GLY A 100 6.05 -1.59 19.01
N GLN A 101 5.59 -0.68 19.89
CA GLN A 101 4.64 -0.99 20.96
C GLN A 101 3.21 -0.58 20.58
N PRO A 102 2.18 -1.36 20.96
CA PRO A 102 0.80 -0.97 20.70
C PRO A 102 0.44 0.38 21.32
N LEU A 103 -0.03 1.31 20.48
CA LEU A 103 -0.58 2.59 20.90
C LEU A 103 -2.11 2.54 21.06
N THR A 104 -2.75 1.60 20.36
CA THR A 104 -4.21 1.45 20.36
C THR A 104 -4.62 0.00 20.48
N ASP A 105 -5.87 -0.25 20.82
CA ASP A 105 -6.49 -1.56 20.59
C ASP A 105 -6.66 -1.84 19.09
N SER A 106 -6.80 -3.12 18.74
CA SER A 106 -7.15 -3.55 17.38
C SER A 106 -8.53 -3.03 16.99
N SER A 107 -8.68 -2.63 15.72
CA SER A 107 -9.90 -2.07 15.16
C SER A 107 -10.20 -2.70 13.80
N LYS A 108 -11.50 -2.85 13.48
CA LYS A 108 -11.99 -3.23 12.15
C LYS A 108 -12.51 -2.07 11.31
N LYS A 109 -12.31 -0.84 11.75
CA LYS A 109 -12.67 0.36 10.96
C LYS A 109 -11.62 0.57 9.86
N THR A 110 -12.02 1.08 8.70
CA THR A 110 -11.10 1.43 7.61
C THR A 110 -10.27 2.68 7.89
N TYR A 111 -10.62 3.43 8.93
CA TYR A 111 -9.87 4.60 9.37
C TYR A 111 -9.89 4.79 10.88
N ARG A 112 -8.88 5.50 11.39
CA ARG A 112 -8.81 5.98 12.78
C ARG A 112 -8.10 7.32 12.83
N THR A 113 -8.43 8.14 13.82
CA THR A 113 -7.78 9.43 14.05
C THR A 113 -7.14 9.45 15.43
N ILE A 114 -5.94 10.01 15.52
CA ILE A 114 -5.18 10.16 16.76
C ILE A 114 -4.67 11.61 16.83
N PRO A 115 -4.75 12.31 17.98
CA PRO A 115 -4.15 13.63 18.14
C PRO A 115 -2.63 13.59 17.90
N GLY A 116 -2.09 14.59 17.20
CA GLY A 116 -0.67 14.68 16.84
C GLY A 116 0.26 14.67 18.06
N SER A 117 -0.15 15.34 19.13
CA SER A 117 0.57 15.42 20.41
C SER A 117 0.91 14.06 21.03
N VAL A 118 0.14 13.01 20.75
CA VAL A 118 0.40 11.65 21.25
C VAL A 118 1.75 11.11 20.75
N PHE A 119 2.12 11.42 19.50
CA PHE A 119 3.31 10.86 18.84
C PHE A 119 4.64 11.45 19.33
N PHE A 120 4.59 12.53 20.11
CA PHE A 120 5.77 13.20 20.66
C PHE A 120 5.70 13.32 22.19
N ASN A 121 4.78 12.57 22.82
CA ASN A 121 4.61 12.54 24.26
C ASN A 121 5.37 11.35 24.88
N THR A 122 6.21 11.64 25.86
CA THR A 122 7.06 10.68 26.56
C THR A 122 6.28 9.61 27.31
N GLN A 123 5.06 9.89 27.76
CA GLN A 123 4.18 8.92 28.42
C GLN A 123 3.86 7.72 27.52
N TYR A 124 3.80 7.94 26.20
CA TYR A 124 3.53 6.89 25.23
C TYR A 124 4.83 6.26 24.67
N GLY A 125 6.00 6.72 25.11
CA GLY A 125 7.31 6.19 24.70
C GLY A 125 7.97 6.94 23.54
N ALA A 126 7.54 8.17 23.23
CA ALA A 126 8.23 9.02 22.28
C ALA A 126 9.51 9.63 22.87
N THR A 127 10.57 9.73 22.06
CA THR A 127 11.84 10.35 22.46
C THR A 127 12.26 11.37 21.40
N GLY A 128 12.29 12.65 21.77
CA GLY A 128 12.68 13.75 20.87
C GLY A 128 11.64 14.06 19.80
N ASN A 129 12.10 14.54 18.64
CA ASN A 129 11.25 15.11 17.58
C ASN A 129 10.93 14.11 16.46
N SER A 130 11.14 12.82 16.66
CA SER A 130 10.79 11.80 15.67
C SER A 130 10.36 10.50 16.32
N THR A 131 9.38 9.85 15.72
CA THR A 131 8.92 8.53 16.13
C THR A 131 8.63 7.65 14.92
N VAL A 132 8.79 6.33 15.08
CA VAL A 132 8.36 5.35 14.09
C VAL A 132 6.95 4.91 14.45
N VAL A 133 6.00 5.17 13.57
CA VAL A 133 4.61 4.76 13.72
C VAL A 133 4.31 3.69 12.69
N SER A 134 3.75 2.56 13.12
CA SER A 134 3.44 1.46 12.23
C SER A 134 1.98 1.06 12.32
N ILE A 135 1.40 0.64 11.20
CA ILE A 135 0.13 -0.06 11.16
C ILE A 135 0.46 -1.55 11.14
N LYS A 136 -0.11 -2.32 12.08
CA LYS A 136 0.03 -3.77 12.18
C LYS A 136 -1.30 -4.42 11.84
N GLU A 137 -1.34 -5.14 10.73
CA GLU A 137 -2.50 -5.96 10.36
C GLU A 137 -2.48 -7.30 11.11
N GLY A 138 -3.65 -7.67 11.61
CA GLY A 138 -3.90 -8.88 12.36
C GLY A 138 -3.66 -8.69 13.86
N ASP A 139 -4.47 -9.42 14.64
CA ASP A 139 -4.43 -9.36 16.10
C ASP A 139 -3.36 -10.32 16.67
N LYS A 140 -3.65 -11.63 16.60
CA LYS A 140 -2.76 -12.71 17.08
C LYS A 140 -1.65 -13.05 16.09
N THR A 141 -1.96 -13.02 14.79
CA THR A 141 -1.03 -13.31 13.70
C THR A 141 -0.83 -12.04 12.88
N VAL A 142 0.43 -11.61 12.76
CA VAL A 142 0.76 -10.42 11.97
C VAL A 142 0.78 -10.81 10.49
N LYS A 143 -0.03 -10.14 9.67
CA LYS A 143 -0.10 -10.38 8.22
C LYS A 143 0.62 -9.31 7.41
N GLY A 144 0.68 -8.11 7.97
CA GLY A 144 1.25 -6.95 7.32
C GLY A 144 1.73 -5.91 8.31
N LEU A 145 2.78 -5.19 7.94
CA LEU A 145 3.30 -4.05 8.70
C LEU A 145 3.66 -2.91 7.76
N TRP A 146 3.13 -1.72 8.02
CA TRP A 146 3.45 -0.49 7.29
C TRP A 146 4.06 0.50 8.25
N SER A 147 5.29 0.93 8.01
CA SER A 147 6.02 1.82 8.94
C SER A 147 6.25 3.20 8.33
N PHE A 148 5.94 4.23 9.11
CA PHE A 148 6.11 5.65 8.78
C PHE A 148 7.00 6.33 9.80
N LYS A 149 7.77 7.32 9.36
CA LYS A 149 8.55 8.18 10.25
C LYS A 149 7.81 9.50 10.44
N PHE A 150 7.32 9.73 11.65
CA PHE A 150 6.73 11.02 11.99
C PHE A 150 7.85 11.94 12.47
N LYS A 151 7.83 13.18 11.99
CA LYS A 151 8.72 14.25 12.43
C LYS A 151 7.85 15.32 13.07
N LYS A 152 8.21 15.75 14.27
CA LYS A 152 7.51 16.84 14.95
C LYS A 152 7.67 18.10 14.10
N ASP A 153 6.55 18.68 13.70
CA ASP A 153 6.54 20.04 13.16
C ASP A 153 6.52 21.03 14.32
N SER A 154 7.06 22.22 14.04
CA SER A 154 7.57 23.21 15.01
C SER A 154 6.63 23.49 16.18
#